data_AF-A0A954GU06-F1
#
_entry.id   AF-A0A954GU06-F1
#
_cell.length_a   1.000
_cell.length_b   1.000
_cell.length_c   1.000
_cell.angle_alpha   90.00
_cell.angle_beta   90.00
_cell.angle_gamma   90.00
#
_symmetry.space_group_name_H-M   'P 1'
#
loop_
_entity.id
_entity.type
_entity.pdbx_description
1 polymer ?
#
loop_
_entity_poly.entity_id
_entity_poly.type
_entity_poly.pdbx_seq_one_letter_code
_entity_poly.pdbx_strand_id
1 'polypeptide(L)'
;MFWRLNQTYFAAALTTTFMLLVPAQSANAQTQELSPAFEQPNIANTLRDYLSGRPLAEKLRIRRTDELLRPPFASKPTDSVKGLAAKIRAEELDVCNRVKAAEYLGTVDCKAYPEAQEMLIDTLHNDKYELVRLAAARALGVMLSCRPQEAKIMMCDPNYQPTADCPMKPHGRYQAPWEKSNKRFVSGLDACPGCCNADVLNALAKTAYESNEDGCCFEPSARVRQMAAWAMSQCGVCCREQAEQIIHEKKTEDKEEEKKGEVDPNKSKEVDPTRADENDGKEGSSNGESTSTPRPFLFPPAAAMVPPSPAGTA
;
A
#
# COMPACT_ATOMS: atom_id res chain seq x y z
N MET A 1 58.51 -48.54 20.82
CA MET A 1 58.34 -50.01 20.78
C MET A 1 56.85 -50.30 20.63
N PHE A 2 56.51 -51.31 19.81
CA PHE A 2 55.17 -51.78 19.36
C PHE A 2 54.50 -50.93 18.25
N TRP A 3 54.53 -51.29 16.95
CA TRP A 3 53.89 -52.42 16.18
C TRP A 3 52.34 -52.29 16.19
N ARG A 4 51.51 -52.33 15.13
CA ARG A 4 51.42 -52.99 13.80
C ARG A 4 50.32 -52.26 12.96
N LEU A 5 50.52 -51.95 11.67
CA LEU A 5 50.09 -52.64 10.42
C LEU A 5 48.61 -52.52 9.98
N ASN A 6 48.48 -52.32 8.65
CA ASN A 6 47.33 -52.52 7.75
C ASN A 6 46.20 -51.47 7.88
N GLN A 7 45.67 -50.89 6.81
CA GLN A 7 45.06 -51.62 5.70
C GLN A 7 44.90 -50.77 4.44
N THR A 8 45.02 -51.49 3.32
CA THR A 8 45.06 -51.06 1.93
C THR A 8 43.69 -50.94 1.25
N TYR A 9 43.65 -50.10 0.20
CA TYR A 9 42.78 -50.11 -1.00
C TYR A 9 41.26 -50.10 -0.85
N PHE A 10 40.63 -48.99 -1.28
CA PHE A 10 39.49 -49.02 -2.20
C PHE A 10 39.51 -47.77 -3.09
N ALA A 11 40.03 -47.90 -4.30
CA ALA A 11 39.84 -46.92 -5.36
C ALA A 11 38.47 -47.19 -6.01
N ALA A 12 37.44 -46.49 -5.54
CA ALA A 12 36.15 -46.47 -6.20
C ALA A 12 36.18 -45.37 -7.27
N ALA A 13 36.28 -45.78 -8.53
CA ALA A 13 36.06 -44.91 -9.68
C ALA A 13 34.58 -44.49 -9.71
N LEU A 14 34.29 -43.31 -9.18
CA LEU A 14 33.00 -42.65 -9.34
C LEU A 14 32.91 -42.08 -10.75
N THR A 15 32.24 -42.82 -11.62
CA THR A 15 31.73 -42.29 -12.89
C THR A 15 30.71 -41.20 -12.57
N THR A 16 31.15 -39.95 -12.62
CA THR A 16 30.30 -38.75 -12.55
C THR A 16 29.43 -38.69 -13.79
N THR A 17 28.24 -39.30 -13.71
CA THR A 17 27.14 -39.06 -14.64
C THR A 17 26.71 -37.61 -14.45
N PHE A 18 27.19 -36.74 -15.33
CA PHE A 18 26.79 -35.34 -15.40
C PHE A 18 25.34 -35.30 -15.94
N MET A 19 24.38 -35.50 -15.05
CA MET A 19 22.98 -35.16 -15.31
C MET A 19 22.96 -33.65 -15.56
N LEU A 20 22.71 -33.26 -16.81
CA LEU A 20 22.36 -31.90 -17.19
C LEU A 20 21.06 -31.55 -16.47
N LEU A 21 21.19 -31.03 -15.26
CA LEU A 21 20.12 -30.44 -14.49
C LEU A 21 19.76 -29.15 -15.23
N VAL A 22 18.82 -29.25 -16.17
CA VAL A 22 18.14 -28.09 -16.73
C VAL A 22 17.57 -27.36 -15.52
N PRO A 23 17.97 -26.10 -15.23
CA PRO A 23 17.32 -25.34 -14.18
C PRO A 23 15.85 -25.29 -14.57
N ALA A 24 15.00 -25.89 -13.75
CA ALA A 24 13.59 -25.66 -13.82
C ALA A 24 13.42 -24.15 -13.67
N GLN A 25 13.28 -23.46 -14.81
CA GLN A 25 12.83 -22.09 -14.83
C GLN A 25 11.49 -22.16 -14.13
N SER A 26 11.50 -21.75 -12.86
CA SER A 26 10.31 -21.42 -12.12
C SER A 26 9.67 -20.29 -12.92
N ALA A 27 8.87 -20.68 -13.91
CA ALA A 27 7.82 -19.86 -14.45
C ALA A 27 6.87 -19.66 -13.27
N ASN A 28 7.24 -18.72 -12.39
CA ASN A 28 6.32 -17.89 -11.65
C ASN A 28 5.55 -17.06 -12.69
N ALA A 29 4.82 -17.75 -13.57
CA ALA A 29 3.52 -17.30 -13.96
C ALA A 29 2.76 -17.30 -12.65
N GLN A 30 2.88 -16.20 -11.90
CA GLN A 30 1.88 -15.81 -10.95
C GLN A 30 0.60 -15.84 -11.79
N THR A 31 -0.12 -16.96 -11.68
CA THR A 31 -1.55 -16.99 -11.92
C THR A 31 -2.05 -15.95 -10.94
N GLN A 32 -2.04 -14.68 -11.36
CA GLN A 32 -2.75 -13.63 -10.67
C GLN A 32 -4.12 -14.25 -10.51
N GLU A 33 -4.47 -14.55 -9.27
CA GLU A 33 -5.79 -15.03 -8.91
C GLU A 33 -6.69 -13.89 -9.34
N LEU A 34 -7.14 -13.98 -10.60
CA LEU A 34 -7.88 -12.94 -11.27
C LEU A 34 -9.06 -12.72 -10.36
N SER A 35 -9.07 -11.56 -9.71
CA SER A 35 -10.18 -11.13 -8.87
C SER A 35 -11.43 -11.54 -9.62
N PRO A 36 -12.32 -12.33 -8.99
CA PRO A 36 -13.35 -13.08 -9.69
C PRO A 36 -13.98 -12.15 -10.70
N ALA A 37 -13.92 -12.54 -11.98
CA ALA A 37 -14.34 -11.68 -13.09
C ALA A 37 -15.67 -11.05 -12.69
N PHE A 38 -15.73 -9.72 -12.64
CA PHE A 38 -16.91 -9.01 -12.14
C PHE A 38 -18.14 -9.49 -12.92
N GLU A 39 -18.86 -10.45 -12.34
CA GLU A 39 -20.10 -10.94 -12.90
C GLU A 39 -21.07 -9.79 -12.71
N GLN A 40 -21.38 -9.12 -13.82
CA GLN A 40 -22.39 -8.08 -13.80
C GLN A 40 -23.63 -8.72 -13.17
N PRO A 41 -24.15 -8.17 -12.06
CA PRO A 41 -25.25 -8.79 -11.34
C PRO A 41 -26.33 -9.08 -12.36
N ASN A 42 -26.81 -10.32 -12.42
CA ASN A 42 -27.84 -10.72 -13.37
C ASN A 42 -29.08 -9.88 -13.05
N ILE A 43 -29.25 -8.78 -13.78
CA ILE A 43 -30.33 -7.84 -13.56
C ILE A 43 -31.57 -8.56 -14.07
N ALA A 44 -32.29 -9.20 -13.14
CA ALA A 44 -33.57 -9.81 -13.42
C ALA A 44 -34.43 -8.78 -14.17
N ASN A 45 -35.07 -9.23 -15.26
CA ASN A 45 -35.96 -8.40 -16.06
C ASN A 45 -36.89 -7.62 -15.13
N THR A 46 -36.89 -6.30 -15.25
CA THR A 46 -37.72 -5.47 -14.38
C THR A 46 -39.19 -5.71 -14.69
N LEU A 47 -40.09 -5.44 -13.74
CA LEU A 47 -41.54 -5.52 -13.99
C LEU A 47 -41.96 -4.69 -15.23
N ARG A 48 -41.26 -3.58 -15.49
CA ARG A 48 -41.46 -2.77 -16.71
C ARG A 48 -41.04 -3.48 -17.98
N ASP A 49 -39.99 -4.28 -17.95
CA ASP A 49 -39.57 -5.10 -19.10
C ASP A 49 -40.63 -6.17 -19.41
N TYR A 50 -41.16 -6.81 -18.35
CA TYR A 50 -42.24 -7.79 -18.48
C TYR A 50 -43.52 -7.17 -19.03
N LEU A 51 -43.99 -6.06 -18.45
CA LEU A 51 -45.23 -5.38 -18.87
C LEU A 51 -45.14 -4.77 -20.27
N SER A 52 -43.97 -4.30 -20.68
CA SER A 52 -43.78 -3.69 -22.01
C SER A 52 -43.40 -4.69 -23.10
N GLY A 53 -43.04 -5.92 -22.75
CA GLY A 53 -42.50 -6.92 -23.67
C GLY A 53 -41.19 -6.47 -24.34
N ARG A 54 -40.47 -5.50 -23.75
CA ARG A 54 -39.24 -4.92 -24.32
C ARG A 54 -38.14 -4.87 -23.26
N PRO A 55 -36.86 -5.09 -23.61
CA PRO A 55 -35.73 -4.99 -22.69
C PRO A 55 -35.34 -3.52 -22.45
N LEU A 56 -36.20 -2.76 -21.75
CA LEU A 56 -35.96 -1.36 -21.41
C LEU A 56 -34.82 -1.20 -20.42
N ALA A 57 -34.68 -2.12 -19.45
CA ALA A 57 -33.58 -2.08 -18.49
C ALA A 57 -32.21 -2.12 -19.20
N GLU A 58 -32.05 -3.01 -20.17
CA GLU A 58 -30.81 -3.11 -20.94
C GLU A 58 -30.53 -1.85 -21.76
N LYS A 59 -31.55 -1.30 -22.43
CA LYS A 59 -31.42 -0.05 -23.19
C LYS A 59 -31.06 1.14 -22.29
N LEU A 60 -31.59 1.19 -21.08
CA LEU A 60 -31.26 2.24 -20.11
C LEU A 60 -29.85 2.05 -19.55
N ARG A 61 -29.42 0.80 -19.33
CA ARG A 61 -28.07 0.45 -18.90
C ARG A 61 -27.03 0.89 -19.94
N ILE A 62 -27.20 0.47 -21.20
CA ILE A 62 -26.30 0.86 -22.31
C ILE A 62 -26.24 2.39 -22.49
N ARG A 63 -27.35 3.10 -22.24
CA ARG A 63 -27.36 4.56 -22.27
C ARG A 63 -26.57 5.20 -21.13
N ARG A 64 -26.59 4.59 -19.93
CA ARG A 64 -25.86 5.09 -18.75
C ARG A 64 -24.38 4.71 -18.75
N THR A 65 -24.01 3.60 -19.37
CA THR A 65 -22.61 3.22 -19.55
C THR A 65 -21.90 4.23 -20.45
N ASP A 66 -20.64 4.53 -20.11
CA ASP A 66 -19.73 5.34 -20.92
C ASP A 66 -19.66 4.80 -22.34
N GLU A 67 -19.53 5.69 -23.33
CA GLU A 67 -19.60 5.33 -24.75
C GLU A 67 -18.54 4.30 -25.15
N LEU A 68 -17.34 4.39 -24.59
CA LEU A 68 -16.23 3.48 -24.88
C LEU A 68 -16.39 2.12 -24.18
N LEU A 69 -17.31 2.01 -23.22
CA LEU A 69 -17.63 0.74 -22.54
C LEU A 69 -18.89 0.06 -23.12
N ARG A 70 -19.48 0.60 -24.18
CA ARG A 70 -20.65 0.00 -24.84
C ARG A 70 -20.23 -1.22 -25.69
N PRO A 71 -21.17 -2.12 -26.02
CA PRO A 71 -20.91 -3.31 -26.85
C PRO A 71 -20.06 -3.11 -28.12
N PRO A 72 -20.19 -2.02 -28.92
CA PRO A 72 -19.34 -1.85 -30.11
C PRO A 72 -17.83 -1.72 -29.81
N PHE A 73 -17.45 -1.34 -28.59
CA PHE A 73 -16.07 -1.16 -28.15
C PHE A 73 -15.64 -2.25 -27.16
N ALA A 74 -16.50 -2.57 -26.17
CA ALA A 74 -16.20 -3.53 -25.10
C ALA A 74 -15.98 -4.97 -25.59
N SER A 75 -16.54 -5.36 -26.73
CA SER A 75 -16.39 -6.70 -27.31
C SER A 75 -15.17 -6.84 -28.24
N LYS A 76 -14.36 -5.78 -28.40
CA LYS A 76 -13.20 -5.81 -29.30
C LYS A 76 -11.95 -6.31 -28.56
N PRO A 77 -11.08 -7.08 -29.25
CA PRO A 77 -9.82 -7.53 -28.66
C PRO A 77 -8.95 -6.32 -28.29
N THR A 78 -8.14 -6.45 -27.25
CA THR A 78 -7.25 -5.39 -26.74
C THR A 78 -6.22 -4.92 -27.76
N ASP A 79 -5.92 -5.73 -28.78
CA ASP A 79 -4.98 -5.38 -29.86
C ASP A 79 -5.59 -4.39 -30.87
N SER A 80 -6.93 -4.25 -30.89
CA SER A 80 -7.59 -3.25 -31.70
C SER A 80 -7.60 -1.90 -30.99
N VAL A 81 -7.42 -0.80 -31.73
CA VAL A 81 -7.54 0.58 -31.22
C VAL A 81 -8.82 0.77 -30.38
N LYS A 82 -9.93 0.16 -30.79
CA LYS A 82 -11.21 0.24 -30.07
C LYS A 82 -11.20 -0.53 -28.75
N GLY A 83 -10.60 -1.73 -28.73
CA GLY A 83 -10.50 -2.53 -27.51
C GLY A 83 -9.50 -1.94 -26.53
N LEU A 84 -8.37 -1.42 -27.02
CA LEU A 84 -7.40 -0.70 -26.21
C LEU A 84 -7.99 0.57 -25.59
N ALA A 85 -8.73 1.38 -26.37
CA ALA A 85 -9.42 2.56 -25.87
C ALA A 85 -10.46 2.21 -24.80
N ALA A 86 -11.24 1.14 -25.01
CA ALA A 86 -12.19 0.65 -24.01
C ALA A 86 -11.49 0.21 -22.72
N LYS A 87 -10.35 -0.49 -22.83
CA LYS A 87 -9.55 -0.93 -21.68
C LYS A 87 -9.00 0.25 -20.88
N ILE A 88 -8.37 1.22 -21.55
CA ILE A 88 -7.83 2.42 -20.90
C ILE A 88 -8.96 3.19 -20.21
N ARG A 89 -10.11 3.35 -20.87
CA ARG A 89 -11.25 4.04 -20.28
C ARG A 89 -11.82 3.31 -19.07
N ALA A 90 -11.84 1.97 -19.10
CA ALA A 90 -12.24 1.17 -17.95
C ALA A 90 -11.27 1.38 -16.77
N GLU A 91 -9.96 1.37 -17.02
CA GLU A 91 -8.93 1.63 -16.00
C GLU A 91 -9.08 3.04 -15.39
N GLU A 92 -9.35 4.06 -16.22
CA GLU A 92 -9.60 5.45 -15.77
C GLU A 92 -10.85 5.57 -14.88
N LEU A 93 -11.96 4.96 -15.29
CA LEU A 93 -13.20 4.98 -14.52
C LEU A 93 -13.06 4.21 -13.19
N ASP A 94 -12.21 3.19 -13.17
CA ASP A 94 -11.91 2.42 -11.97
C ASP A 94 -11.08 3.19 -10.94
N VAL A 95 -10.26 4.18 -11.35
CA VAL A 95 -9.50 5.05 -10.43
C VAL A 95 -10.40 5.65 -9.35
N CYS A 96 -11.54 6.21 -9.76
CA CYS A 96 -12.49 6.84 -8.84
C CYS A 96 -13.19 5.83 -7.91
N ASN A 97 -13.22 4.53 -8.26
CA ASN A 97 -13.70 3.47 -7.36
C ASN A 97 -12.60 3.04 -6.38
N ARG A 98 -11.35 2.86 -6.84
CA ARG A 98 -10.20 2.53 -5.98
C ARG A 98 -9.92 3.61 -4.93
N VAL A 99 -10.05 4.89 -5.29
CA VAL A 99 -9.97 6.01 -4.31
C VAL A 99 -11.00 5.83 -3.19
N LYS A 100 -12.27 5.58 -3.54
CA LYS A 100 -13.34 5.38 -2.54
C LYS A 100 -13.11 4.13 -1.70
N ALA A 101 -12.59 3.06 -2.31
CA ALA A 101 -12.25 1.84 -1.61
C ALA A 101 -11.15 2.11 -0.57
N ALA A 102 -10.07 2.80 -0.97
CA ALA A 102 -9.00 3.20 -0.05
C ALA A 102 -9.53 4.10 1.08
N GLU A 103 -10.38 5.09 0.78
CA GLU A 103 -11.00 5.94 1.78
C GLU A 103 -11.89 5.15 2.75
N TYR A 104 -12.67 4.18 2.24
CA TYR A 104 -13.48 3.29 3.08
C TYR A 104 -12.64 2.41 4.00
N LEU A 105 -11.55 1.82 3.48
CA LEU A 105 -10.60 1.06 4.29
C LEU A 105 -9.97 1.93 5.39
N GLY A 106 -9.77 3.22 5.13
CA GLY A 106 -9.33 4.17 6.16
C GLY A 106 -10.32 4.36 7.33
N THR A 107 -11.58 3.97 7.16
CA THR A 107 -12.63 4.09 8.19
C THR A 107 -12.85 2.82 9.01
N VAL A 108 -12.27 1.68 8.60
CA VAL A 108 -12.49 0.42 9.32
C VAL A 108 -11.64 0.33 10.59
N ASP A 109 -12.12 -0.41 11.58
CA ASP A 109 -11.40 -0.64 12.83
C ASP A 109 -10.15 -1.49 12.56
N CYS A 110 -9.00 -0.87 12.77
CA CYS A 110 -7.72 -1.42 12.38
C CYS A 110 -7.28 -2.65 13.20
N LYS A 111 -7.86 -2.87 14.39
CA LYS A 111 -7.70 -4.11 15.19
C LYS A 111 -8.55 -5.26 14.68
N ALA A 112 -9.72 -4.96 14.12
CA ALA A 112 -10.64 -5.96 13.59
C ALA A 112 -10.23 -6.40 12.18
N TYR A 113 -9.59 -5.50 11.42
CA TYR A 113 -9.20 -5.71 10.02
C TYR A 113 -7.74 -5.28 9.79
N PRO A 114 -6.74 -6.07 10.26
CA PRO A 114 -5.34 -5.79 9.98
C PRO A 114 -5.02 -5.87 8.48
N GLU A 115 -5.75 -6.70 7.72
CA GLU A 115 -5.58 -6.87 6.28
C GLU A 115 -5.86 -5.56 5.51
N ALA A 116 -6.72 -4.70 6.05
CA ALA A 116 -6.99 -3.39 5.45
C ALA A 116 -5.74 -2.50 5.41
N GLN A 117 -4.86 -2.61 6.42
CA GLN A 117 -3.60 -1.84 6.45
C GLN A 117 -2.62 -2.36 5.41
N GLU A 118 -2.49 -3.68 5.29
CA GLU A 118 -1.62 -4.32 4.30
C GLU A 118 -2.05 -3.94 2.89
N MET A 119 -3.36 -3.99 2.60
CA MET A 119 -3.90 -3.56 1.31
C MET A 119 -3.67 -2.08 1.02
N LEU A 120 -3.75 -1.21 2.03
CA LEU A 120 -3.45 0.22 1.86
C LEU A 120 -1.96 0.47 1.63
N ILE A 121 -1.07 -0.28 2.28
CA ILE A 121 0.38 -0.22 2.04
C ILE A 121 0.70 -0.70 0.61
N ASP A 122 0.11 -1.81 0.18
CA ASP A 122 0.27 -2.34 -1.17
C ASP A 122 -0.23 -1.32 -2.22
N THR A 123 -1.41 -0.74 -2.00
CA THR A 123 -1.96 0.32 -2.84
C THR A 123 -1.05 1.56 -2.85
N LEU A 124 -0.45 1.92 -1.71
CA LEU A 124 0.46 3.05 -1.60
C LEU A 124 1.75 2.86 -2.40
N HIS A 125 2.27 1.64 -2.52
CA HIS A 125 3.55 1.39 -3.23
C HIS A 125 3.35 0.98 -4.69
N ASN A 126 2.31 0.21 -4.99
CA ASN A 126 2.19 -0.49 -6.27
C ASN A 126 1.11 0.11 -7.21
N ASP A 127 0.24 1.00 -6.74
CA ASP A 127 -0.80 1.57 -7.62
C ASP A 127 -0.17 2.50 -8.67
N LYS A 128 -0.56 2.32 -9.93
CA LYS A 128 -0.11 3.15 -11.07
C LYS A 128 -0.53 4.61 -10.94
N TYR A 129 -1.69 4.90 -10.34
CA TYR A 129 -2.29 6.23 -10.33
C TYR A 129 -1.98 6.97 -9.02
N GLU A 130 -1.42 8.17 -9.16
CA GLU A 130 -1.06 9.05 -8.03
C GLU A 130 -2.23 9.31 -7.08
N LEU A 131 -3.43 9.54 -7.61
CA LEU A 131 -4.61 9.86 -6.80
C LEU A 131 -4.99 8.72 -5.84
N VAL A 132 -4.80 7.47 -6.28
CA VAL A 132 -5.09 6.30 -5.43
C VAL A 132 -4.02 6.17 -4.35
N ARG A 133 -2.73 6.33 -4.69
CA ARG A 133 -1.63 6.36 -3.71
C ARG A 133 -1.82 7.47 -2.68
N LEU A 134 -2.21 8.66 -3.11
CA LEU A 134 -2.53 9.80 -2.23
C LEU A 134 -3.69 9.47 -1.28
N ALA A 135 -4.77 8.87 -1.80
CA ALA A 135 -5.90 8.44 -0.99
C ALA A 135 -5.51 7.35 0.01
N ALA A 136 -4.64 6.41 -0.36
CA ALA A 136 -4.12 5.38 0.52
C ALA A 136 -3.27 5.97 1.66
N ALA A 137 -2.33 6.87 1.35
CA ALA A 137 -1.54 7.58 2.37
C ALA A 137 -2.43 8.35 3.35
N ARG A 138 -3.46 9.03 2.82
CA ARG A 138 -4.45 9.75 3.64
C ARG A 138 -5.25 8.79 4.54
N ALA A 139 -5.73 7.68 3.99
CA ALA A 139 -6.48 6.67 4.72
C ALA A 139 -5.65 6.08 5.87
N LEU A 140 -4.37 5.77 5.63
CA LEU A 140 -3.43 5.36 6.69
C LEU A 140 -3.30 6.44 7.78
N GLY A 141 -3.15 7.72 7.41
CA GLY A 141 -3.12 8.80 8.40
C GLY A 141 -4.38 8.91 9.24
N VAL A 142 -5.57 8.68 8.65
CA VAL A 142 -6.84 8.62 9.39
C VAL A 142 -6.85 7.44 10.37
N MET A 143 -6.43 6.26 9.93
CA MET A 143 -6.35 5.06 10.78
C MET A 143 -5.33 5.21 11.94
N LEU A 144 -4.25 5.95 11.71
CA LEU A 144 -3.22 6.24 12.72
C LEU A 144 -3.66 7.30 13.72
N SER A 145 -4.65 8.14 13.38
CA SER A 145 -5.13 9.19 14.27
C SER A 145 -5.97 8.61 15.41
N CYS A 146 -5.65 8.95 16.65
CA CYS A 146 -6.37 8.44 17.84
C CYS A 146 -7.71 9.15 18.12
N ARG A 147 -8.22 9.97 17.19
CA ARG A 147 -9.49 10.67 17.42
C ARG A 147 -10.65 9.84 16.87
N PRO A 148 -11.73 9.61 17.67
CA PRO A 148 -12.97 9.09 17.11
C PRO A 148 -13.42 10.02 15.98
N GLN A 149 -13.97 9.42 14.92
CA GLN A 149 -14.15 9.90 13.54
C GLN A 149 -14.94 11.22 13.32
N GLU A 150 -15.05 12.11 14.31
CA GLU A 150 -15.62 13.45 14.14
C GLU A 150 -14.70 14.42 13.40
N ALA A 151 -13.58 13.94 12.85
CA ALA A 151 -12.83 14.66 11.83
C ALA A 151 -13.67 14.70 10.55
N LYS A 152 -14.68 15.58 10.55
CA LYS A 152 -15.16 16.26 9.34
C LYS A 152 -13.90 16.70 8.63
N ILE A 153 -13.58 15.96 7.58
CA ILE A 153 -12.39 16.14 6.76
C ILE A 153 -12.40 17.59 6.29
N MET A 154 -11.65 18.45 6.98
CA MET A 154 -11.36 19.78 6.51
C MET A 154 -10.37 19.56 5.36
N MET A 155 -10.93 19.51 4.16
CA MET A 155 -10.22 19.36 2.90
C MET A 155 -9.07 20.38 2.85
N CYS A 156 -7.84 19.90 2.99
CA CYS A 156 -6.67 20.67 2.60
C CYS A 156 -6.57 20.61 1.08
N ASP A 157 -7.41 21.39 0.40
CA ASP A 157 -7.06 22.22 -0.76
C ASP A 157 -8.37 22.88 -1.29
N PRO A 158 -8.64 24.16 -1.00
CA PRO A 158 -9.80 24.85 -1.56
C PRO A 158 -9.74 24.98 -3.10
N ASN A 159 -8.59 24.70 -3.73
CA ASN A 159 -8.40 24.73 -5.17
C ASN A 159 -8.36 23.33 -5.83
N TYR A 160 -8.56 22.23 -5.08
CA TYR A 160 -8.78 20.92 -5.70
C TYR A 160 -10.20 20.87 -6.26
N GLN A 161 -10.38 21.44 -7.45
CA GLN A 161 -11.56 21.16 -8.26
C GLN A 161 -11.39 19.75 -8.82
N PRO A 162 -12.26 18.79 -8.47
CA PRO A 162 -12.28 17.52 -9.18
C PRO A 162 -12.43 17.86 -10.67
N THR A 163 -11.45 17.51 -11.47
CA THR A 163 -11.52 17.69 -12.92
C THR A 163 -12.82 17.02 -13.38
N ALA A 164 -13.59 17.72 -14.21
CA ALA A 164 -14.95 17.33 -14.62
C ALA A 164 -15.07 15.92 -15.22
N ASP A 165 -13.93 15.29 -15.53
CA ASP A 165 -13.80 13.97 -16.14
C ASP A 165 -13.97 12.79 -15.17
N CYS A 166 -14.00 13.00 -13.84
CA CYS A 166 -14.72 12.09 -12.96
C CYS A 166 -16.12 12.68 -12.73
N PRO A 167 -17.19 12.15 -13.37
CA PRO A 167 -18.55 12.64 -13.23
C PRO A 167 -19.12 12.26 -11.86
N MET A 168 -18.51 12.76 -10.79
CA MET A 168 -19.19 12.93 -9.53
C MET A 168 -20.10 14.12 -9.71
N LYS A 169 -21.35 13.87 -10.09
CA LYS A 169 -22.41 14.80 -9.72
C LYS A 169 -22.26 15.02 -8.21
N PRO A 170 -22.36 16.25 -7.69
CA PRO A 170 -22.43 16.47 -6.26
C PRO A 170 -23.65 15.69 -5.78
N HIS A 171 -23.43 14.48 -5.27
CA HIS A 171 -24.46 13.70 -4.62
C HIS A 171 -24.83 14.55 -3.41
N GLY A 172 -25.98 15.22 -3.51
CA GLY A 172 -26.43 16.16 -2.51
C GLY A 172 -26.32 15.52 -1.14
N ARG A 173 -25.61 16.21 -0.21
CA ARG A 173 -25.45 15.82 1.19
C ARG A 173 -25.63 14.32 1.42
N TYR A 174 -24.69 13.50 0.95
CA TYR A 174 -24.61 12.11 1.38
C TYR A 174 -24.23 12.13 2.87
N GLN A 175 -25.24 12.28 3.72
CA GLN A 175 -25.16 11.93 5.13
C GLN A 175 -25.01 10.43 5.15
N ALA A 176 -23.82 9.95 5.51
CA ALA A 176 -23.60 8.52 5.60
C ALA A 176 -24.64 7.92 6.58
N PRO A 177 -25.35 6.83 6.23
CA PRO A 177 -26.48 6.32 7.04
C PRO A 177 -26.14 5.98 8.50
N TRP A 178 -24.86 5.85 8.84
CA TRP A 178 -24.37 5.61 10.20
C TRP A 178 -24.31 6.88 11.09
N GLU A 179 -24.55 8.07 10.53
CA GLU A 179 -24.43 9.37 11.22
C GLU A 179 -25.53 9.60 12.30
N LYS A 180 -26.54 8.72 12.43
CA LYS A 180 -27.69 8.92 13.33
C LYS A 180 -27.79 7.98 14.53
N SER A 181 -26.96 6.93 14.63
CA SER A 181 -27.19 5.86 15.62
C SER A 181 -26.25 5.81 16.84
N ASN A 182 -25.13 6.53 16.90
CA ASN A 182 -24.13 6.31 17.96
C ASN A 182 -23.78 7.53 18.83
N LYS A 183 -24.79 8.15 19.45
CA LYS A 183 -24.58 9.23 20.45
C LYS A 183 -24.41 8.75 21.90
N ARG A 184 -24.29 7.45 22.17
CA ARG A 184 -24.44 6.93 23.55
C ARG A 184 -23.33 6.06 24.13
N PHE A 185 -22.13 5.99 23.54
CA PHE A 185 -21.12 5.08 24.07
C PHE A 185 -19.67 5.54 23.87
N VAL A 186 -19.21 6.59 24.58
CA VAL A 186 -17.76 6.81 24.76
C VAL A 186 -17.46 7.49 26.10
N SER A 187 -17.66 6.78 27.21
CA SER A 187 -17.12 7.14 28.53
C SER A 187 -16.09 6.09 28.96
N GLY A 188 -15.10 5.91 28.10
CA GLY A 188 -13.95 5.01 28.23
C GLY A 188 -12.87 5.46 27.26
N LEU A 189 -12.54 6.76 27.30
CA LEU A 189 -11.29 7.29 26.76
C LEU A 189 -10.18 6.61 27.55
N ASP A 190 -9.34 5.79 26.92
CA ASP A 190 -7.97 5.44 27.39
C ASP A 190 -7.30 4.33 26.56
N ALA A 191 -7.90 3.87 25.46
CA ALA A 191 -7.13 3.16 24.45
C ALA A 191 -7.15 4.00 23.19
N CYS A 192 -6.04 4.68 22.87
CA CYS A 192 -5.69 4.90 21.48
C CYS A 192 -5.87 3.54 20.77
N PRO A 193 -6.86 3.38 19.87
CA PRO A 193 -6.91 2.17 19.06
C PRO A 193 -5.74 2.14 18.07
N GLY A 194 -4.92 3.21 18.05
CA GLY A 194 -3.94 3.55 17.04
C GLY A 194 -3.16 2.35 16.56
N CYS A 195 -3.40 1.99 15.30
CA CYS A 195 -2.69 0.94 14.61
C CYS A 195 -1.35 1.44 14.05
N CYS A 196 -0.58 2.06 14.94
CA CYS A 196 0.80 2.44 14.73
C CYS A 196 1.69 1.20 14.72
N ASN A 197 1.65 0.46 13.63
CA ASN A 197 2.50 -0.70 13.42
C ASN A 197 3.83 -0.29 12.77
N ALA A 198 4.90 -1.00 13.11
CA ALA A 198 6.23 -0.74 12.56
C ALA A 198 6.22 -0.80 11.02
N ASP A 199 5.49 -1.75 10.44
CA ASP A 199 5.40 -1.93 8.99
C ASP A 199 4.74 -0.74 8.29
N VAL A 200 3.65 -0.22 8.87
CA VAL A 200 2.96 0.98 8.36
C VAL A 200 3.90 2.19 8.41
N LEU A 201 4.60 2.38 9.53
CA LEU A 201 5.55 3.49 9.68
C LEU A 201 6.74 3.39 8.74
N ASN A 202 7.28 2.19 8.56
CA ASN A 202 8.37 1.94 7.62
C ASN A 202 7.91 2.18 6.18
N ALA A 203 6.71 1.73 5.80
CA ALA A 203 6.14 1.97 4.48
C ALA A 203 5.90 3.46 4.19
N LEU A 204 5.39 4.21 5.17
CA LEU A 204 5.20 5.65 5.06
C LEU A 204 6.53 6.41 5.03
N ALA A 205 7.51 6.01 5.86
CA ALA A 205 8.85 6.62 5.89
C ALA A 205 9.58 6.39 4.56
N LYS A 206 9.51 5.18 4.03
CA LYS A 206 10.00 4.84 2.69
C LYS A 206 9.39 5.74 1.62
N THR A 207 8.07 5.89 1.65
CA THR A 207 7.34 6.76 0.69
C THR A 207 7.73 8.23 0.85
N ALA A 208 7.87 8.72 2.08
CA ALA A 208 8.09 10.14 2.37
C ALA A 208 9.54 10.59 2.13
N TYR A 209 10.53 9.76 2.47
CA TYR A 209 11.91 10.20 2.62
C TYR A 209 12.95 9.34 1.88
N GLU A 210 12.66 8.08 1.56
CA GLU A 210 13.66 7.20 0.94
C GLU A 210 13.92 7.61 -0.52
N SER A 211 15.16 7.42 -0.94
CA SER A 211 15.62 7.66 -2.31
C SER A 211 16.26 6.38 -2.84
N ASN A 212 16.05 6.10 -4.12
CA ASN A 212 16.69 4.99 -4.82
C ASN A 212 18.19 5.24 -4.98
N GLU A 213 18.94 4.22 -5.40
CA GLU A 213 20.39 4.31 -5.66
C GLU A 213 20.76 5.40 -6.68
N ASP A 214 19.84 5.71 -7.59
CA ASP A 214 19.97 6.79 -8.58
C ASP A 214 19.87 8.21 -7.98
N GLY A 215 19.62 8.32 -6.66
CA GLY A 215 19.37 9.60 -5.97
C GLY A 215 17.99 10.20 -6.24
N CYS A 216 17.12 9.52 -7.00
CA CYS A 216 15.72 9.89 -7.18
C CYS A 216 14.89 9.47 -5.96
N CYS A 217 13.92 10.29 -5.55
CA CYS A 217 12.98 9.90 -4.49
C CYS A 217 12.19 8.63 -4.88
N PHE A 218 11.95 7.75 -3.91
CA PHE A 218 11.20 6.52 -4.12
C PHE A 218 9.79 6.79 -4.68
N GLU A 219 9.04 7.70 -4.05
CA GLU A 219 7.76 8.17 -4.59
C GLU A 219 7.97 9.41 -5.48
N PRO A 220 7.58 9.34 -6.78
CA PRO A 220 7.77 10.44 -7.71
C PRO A 220 6.90 11.67 -7.40
N SER A 221 5.68 11.49 -6.85
CA SER A 221 4.81 12.63 -6.54
C SER A 221 5.16 13.29 -5.20
N ALA A 222 5.53 14.56 -5.26
CA ALA A 222 5.74 15.38 -4.07
C ALA A 222 4.49 15.46 -3.16
N ARG A 223 3.28 15.42 -3.73
CA ARG A 223 2.02 15.48 -2.95
C ARG A 223 1.83 14.22 -2.11
N VAL A 224 2.09 13.05 -2.70
CA VAL A 224 2.01 11.76 -1.99
C VAL A 224 3.04 11.71 -0.87
N ARG A 225 4.29 12.18 -1.12
CA ARG A 225 5.33 12.27 -0.07
C ARG A 225 4.91 13.15 1.11
N GLN A 226 4.36 14.33 0.84
CA GLN A 226 3.88 15.24 1.89
C GLN A 226 2.72 14.62 2.69
N MET A 227 1.80 13.92 2.01
CA MET A 227 0.70 13.23 2.67
C MET A 227 1.20 12.06 3.53
N ALA A 228 2.20 11.31 3.07
CA ALA A 228 2.81 10.23 3.85
C ALA A 228 3.51 10.77 5.10
N ALA A 229 4.24 11.88 5.00
CA ALA A 229 4.83 12.56 6.15
C ALA A 229 3.76 13.06 7.15
N TRP A 230 2.65 13.62 6.65
CA TRP A 230 1.52 14.00 7.49
C TRP A 230 0.90 12.78 8.19
N ALA A 231 0.72 11.67 7.49
CA ALA A 231 0.19 10.43 8.07
C ALA A 231 1.08 9.89 9.19
N MET A 232 2.40 9.90 9.00
CA MET A 232 3.36 9.55 10.06
C MET A 232 3.22 10.44 11.29
N SER A 233 3.01 11.75 11.11
CA SER A 233 2.83 12.67 12.25
C SER A 233 1.54 12.44 13.04
N GLN A 234 0.56 11.72 12.49
CA GLN A 234 -0.64 11.32 13.24
C GLN A 234 -0.32 10.21 14.24
N CYS A 235 0.72 9.42 13.97
CA CYS A 235 1.15 8.37 14.87
C CYS A 235 1.92 8.96 16.07
N GLY A 236 1.50 8.61 17.29
CA GLY A 236 2.27 8.88 18.52
C GLY A 236 1.86 10.11 19.34
N VAL A 237 1.05 11.03 18.83
CA VAL A 237 0.61 12.22 19.60
C VAL A 237 -0.26 11.83 20.81
N CYS A 238 -0.95 10.68 20.76
CA CYS A 238 -1.83 10.24 21.84
C CYS A 238 -1.34 8.99 22.59
N CYS A 239 -0.30 8.27 22.10
CA CYS A 239 0.25 7.10 22.80
C CYS A 239 1.41 7.43 23.75
N ARG A 240 2.06 8.60 23.57
CA ARG A 240 3.26 8.98 24.34
C ARG A 240 2.96 9.18 25.83
N GLU A 241 1.84 9.80 26.17
CA GLU A 241 1.45 10.04 27.57
C GLU A 241 1.15 8.73 28.32
N GLN A 242 0.58 7.72 27.64
CA GLN A 242 0.29 6.42 28.25
C GLN A 242 1.54 5.60 28.52
N ALA A 243 2.52 5.64 27.60
CA ALA A 243 3.81 4.99 27.84
C ALA A 243 4.54 5.62 29.05
N GLU A 244 4.47 6.94 29.20
CA GLU A 244 5.05 7.63 30.35
C GLU A 244 4.32 7.26 31.67
N GLN A 245 3.00 7.08 31.66
CA GLN A 245 2.24 6.61 32.83
C GLN A 245 2.60 5.17 33.23
N ILE A 246 2.66 4.23 32.27
CA ILE A 246 3.06 2.84 32.54
C ILE A 246 4.49 2.77 33.10
N ILE A 247 5.41 3.59 32.59
CA ILE A 247 6.78 3.68 33.12
C ILE A 247 6.78 4.27 34.53
N HIS A 248 5.90 5.23 34.83
CA HIS A 248 5.78 5.82 36.16
C HIS A 248 5.16 4.86 37.19
N GLU A 249 4.17 4.06 36.79
CA GLU A 249 3.55 3.01 37.62
C GLU A 249 4.54 1.88 37.92
N LYS A 250 5.29 1.40 36.93
CA LYS A 250 6.34 0.39 37.17
C LYS A 250 7.44 0.89 38.11
N LYS A 251 7.84 2.17 37.97
CA LYS A 251 8.79 2.80 38.89
C LYS A 251 8.28 2.93 40.32
N THR A 252 6.95 2.94 40.54
CA THR A 252 6.38 2.91 41.89
C THR A 252 6.35 1.50 42.47
N GLU A 253 6.16 0.47 41.66
CA GLU A 253 6.19 -0.94 42.11
C GLU A 253 7.62 -1.41 42.45
N ASP A 254 8.61 -1.08 41.62
CA ASP A 254 10.01 -1.49 41.84
C ASP A 254 10.61 -0.88 43.13
N LYS A 255 10.12 0.30 43.55
CA LYS A 255 10.55 0.95 44.80
C LYS A 255 9.96 0.32 46.06
N GLU A 256 8.88 -0.45 45.94
CA GLU A 256 8.28 -1.12 47.09
C GLU A 256 8.93 -2.49 47.36
N GLU A 257 9.47 -3.14 46.33
CA GLU A 257 10.21 -4.40 46.48
C GLU A 257 11.64 -4.23 46.99
N GLU A 258 12.30 -3.09 46.72
CA GLU A 258 13.66 -2.81 47.22
C GLU A 258 13.73 -2.66 48.76
N LYS A 259 12.59 -2.56 49.45
CA LYS A 259 12.54 -2.51 50.93
C LYS A 259 12.48 -3.87 51.63
N LYS A 260 12.53 -5.00 50.92
CA LYS A 260 12.48 -6.35 51.52
C LYS A 260 13.72 -7.23 51.33
N GLY A 261 14.79 -6.70 50.76
CA GLY A 261 15.98 -7.47 50.41
C GLY A 261 17.27 -7.03 51.10
N GLU A 262 17.29 -6.83 52.43
CA GLU A 262 18.55 -6.85 53.18
C GLU A 262 19.03 -8.31 53.24
N VAL A 263 19.79 -8.72 52.23
CA VAL A 263 20.39 -10.05 52.12
C VAL A 263 21.86 -9.97 52.54
N ASP A 264 22.20 -10.86 53.48
CA ASP A 264 23.50 -11.05 54.12
C ASP A 264 24.70 -11.01 53.15
N PRO A 265 25.74 -10.19 53.42
CA PRO A 265 26.88 -9.96 52.53
C PRO A 265 27.94 -11.09 52.51
N ASN A 266 27.59 -12.34 52.82
CA ASN A 266 28.59 -13.40 53.03
C ASN A 266 28.33 -14.70 52.26
N LYS A 267 28.11 -14.61 50.95
CA LYS A 267 28.20 -15.79 50.06
C LYS A 267 29.10 -15.50 48.85
N SER A 268 30.37 -15.79 49.07
CA SER A 268 31.48 -15.70 48.13
C SER A 268 31.47 -16.80 47.06
N LYS A 269 31.94 -16.39 45.86
CA LYS A 269 32.80 -17.11 44.89
C LYS A 269 32.30 -18.42 44.28
N GLU A 270 32.09 -18.39 42.96
CA GLU A 270 32.91 -19.19 42.04
C GLU A 270 32.91 -18.54 40.64
N VAL A 271 34.12 -18.33 40.10
CA VAL A 271 34.40 -17.77 38.77
C VAL A 271 34.91 -18.92 37.94
N ASP A 272 34.30 -19.17 36.79
CA ASP A 272 34.81 -20.11 35.79
C ASP A 272 35.23 -19.33 34.52
N PRO A 273 36.51 -19.36 34.09
CA PRO A 273 36.99 -18.69 32.90
C PRO A 273 37.32 -19.69 31.80
N THR A 274 36.59 -19.69 30.69
CA THR A 274 37.00 -20.24 29.38
C THR A 274 35.93 -19.90 28.34
N ARG A 275 36.17 -19.64 27.05
CA ARG A 275 37.37 -19.46 26.22
C ARG A 275 36.88 -19.16 24.78
N ALA A 276 37.59 -18.23 24.12
CA ALA A 276 37.95 -18.11 22.69
C ALA A 276 36.91 -18.29 21.56
N ASP A 277 36.88 -17.23 20.72
CA ASP A 277 37.17 -17.22 19.28
C ASP A 277 36.46 -18.19 18.34
N GLU A 278 35.66 -17.64 17.41
CA GLU A 278 35.85 -17.93 15.98
C GLU A 278 35.30 -16.78 15.12
N ASN A 279 36.15 -16.41 14.16
CA ASN A 279 36.06 -15.31 13.21
C ASN A 279 35.88 -15.92 11.80
N ASP A 280 35.71 -15.05 10.79
CA ASP A 280 35.82 -15.34 9.34
C ASP A 280 34.60 -16.05 8.69
N GLY A 281 34.04 -15.63 7.56
CA GLY A 281 34.39 -14.60 6.58
C GLY A 281 33.72 -14.95 5.23
N LYS A 282 33.86 -14.02 4.27
CA LYS A 282 34.00 -14.25 2.80
C LYS A 282 32.80 -14.01 1.85
N GLU A 283 32.84 -12.80 1.28
CA GLU A 283 32.93 -12.43 -0.15
C GLU A 283 32.33 -13.31 -1.28
N GLY A 284 31.68 -12.61 -2.24
CA GLY A 284 31.54 -12.97 -3.66
C GLY A 284 30.31 -12.29 -4.28
N SER A 285 30.38 -11.12 -4.93
CA SER A 285 30.96 -10.80 -6.25
C SER A 285 30.46 -11.70 -7.40
N SER A 286 29.64 -11.16 -8.31
CA SER A 286 29.99 -10.94 -9.73
C SER A 286 28.80 -10.87 -10.72
N ASN A 287 28.84 -9.82 -11.56
CA ASN A 287 28.57 -9.74 -13.00
C ASN A 287 27.14 -9.65 -13.61
N GLY A 288 26.99 -8.63 -14.47
CA GLY A 288 26.08 -8.61 -15.64
C GLY A 288 25.37 -7.27 -15.84
N GLU A 289 26.04 -6.16 -16.16
CA GLU A 289 26.35 -5.70 -17.53
C GLU A 289 25.25 -5.98 -18.58
N SER A 290 24.42 -4.99 -18.87
CA SER A 290 23.96 -4.71 -20.25
C SER A 290 23.55 -3.25 -20.39
N THR A 291 24.53 -2.44 -20.78
CA THR A 291 24.33 -1.11 -21.33
C THR A 291 23.54 -1.20 -22.64
N SER A 292 22.33 -0.64 -22.67
CA SER A 292 21.73 -0.17 -23.92
C SER A 292 21.39 1.31 -23.76
N THR A 293 22.20 2.14 -24.40
CA THR A 293 22.07 3.60 -24.43
C THR A 293 20.95 3.96 -25.42
N PRO A 294 19.82 4.55 -24.99
CA PRO A 294 18.88 5.12 -25.94
C PRO A 294 19.44 6.44 -26.49
N ARG A 295 19.43 6.56 -27.82
CA ARG A 295 19.80 7.77 -28.57
C ARG A 295 18.94 8.96 -28.11
N PRO A 296 19.52 10.17 -27.95
CA PRO A 296 18.73 11.37 -27.71
C PRO A 296 17.91 11.72 -28.95
N PHE A 297 16.58 11.72 -28.82
CA PHE A 297 15.68 12.34 -29.78
C PHE A 297 15.88 13.86 -29.72
N LEU A 298 16.46 14.44 -30.77
CA LEU A 298 16.44 15.88 -30.98
C LEU A 298 14.98 16.33 -31.16
N PHE A 299 14.43 16.98 -30.13
CA PHE A 299 13.21 17.76 -30.26
C PHE A 299 13.52 19.06 -31.03
N PRO A 300 12.72 19.43 -32.06
CA PRO A 300 12.85 20.72 -32.70
C PRO A 300 12.49 21.86 -31.73
N PRO A 301 13.12 23.04 -31.86
CA PRO A 301 12.85 24.18 -30.97
C PRO A 301 11.40 24.66 -31.12
N ALA A 302 10.76 24.88 -29.98
CA ALA A 302 9.41 25.42 -29.88
C ALA A 302 9.32 26.79 -30.57
N ALA A 303 8.48 26.89 -31.59
CA ALA A 303 8.11 28.17 -32.18
C ALA A 303 7.37 29.01 -31.13
N ALA A 304 7.90 30.20 -30.83
CA ALA A 304 7.30 31.17 -29.93
C ALA A 304 5.92 31.59 -30.46
N MET A 305 4.86 31.14 -29.79
CA MET A 305 3.50 31.65 -30.00
C MET A 305 3.41 33.06 -29.40
N VAL A 306 3.29 34.04 -30.28
CA VAL A 306 2.98 35.44 -29.93
C VAL A 306 1.54 35.51 -29.42
N PRO A 307 1.28 36.02 -28.20
CA PRO A 307 -0.09 36.17 -27.71
C PRO A 307 -0.84 37.25 -28.51
N PRO A 308 -2.14 37.04 -28.81
CA PRO A 308 -2.95 38.05 -29.50
C PRO A 308 -3.17 39.27 -28.60
N SER A 309 -2.91 40.44 -29.16
CA SER A 309 -3.10 41.75 -28.54
C SER A 309 -4.59 41.97 -28.22
N PRO A 310 -4.96 42.44 -27.02
CA PRO A 310 -6.35 42.73 -26.69
C PRO A 310 -6.85 43.93 -27.51
N ALA A 311 -7.90 43.70 -28.29
CA ALA A 311 -8.62 44.74 -29.00
C ALA A 311 -9.32 45.65 -27.97
N GLY A 312 -8.95 46.92 -27.96
CA GLY A 312 -9.62 47.95 -27.20
C GLY A 312 -11.03 48.18 -27.73
N THR A 313 -12.01 48.12 -26.83
CA THR A 313 -13.36 48.64 -27.05
C THR A 313 -13.38 50.13 -26.72
N ALA A 314 -13.75 50.93 -27.71
CA ALA A 314 -14.15 52.33 -27.59
C ALA A 314 -15.60 52.43 -27.10
#